data_AF-A0A964R1S3-F1
#
_entry.id   AF-A0A964R1S3-F1
#
_cell.length_a   1.000
_cell.length_b   1.000
_cell.length_c   1.000
_cell.angle_alpha   90.00
_cell.angle_beta   90.00
_cell.angle_gamma   90.00
#
_symmetry.space_group_name_H-M   'P 1'
#
loop_
_entity.id
_entity.type
_entity.pdbx_description
1 polymer ?
#
loop_
_entity_poly.entity_id
_entity_poly.type
_entity_poly.pdbx_seq_one_letter_code
_entity_poly.pdbx_strand_id
1 'polypeptide(L)' 'MKPPFVHVEEKIDRFVGKRTQTPDSLEAGMKWQETAVELHKSFKHRWWPKGVYRFKTHEEADEWMTKMLARSNLPKT' A
#
# COMPACT_ATOMS: atom_id res chain seq x y z
N MET A 1 29.55 5.12 33.74
CA MET A 1 28.38 5.48 32.91
C MET A 1 28.37 6.99 32.74
N LYS A 2 28.36 7.50 31.50
CA LYS A 2 28.40 8.95 31.24
C LYS A 2 26.99 9.51 31.38
N PRO A 3 26.74 10.54 32.19
CA PRO A 3 25.40 11.10 32.36
C PRO A 3 24.91 11.70 31.03
N PRO A 4 23.60 11.69 30.76
CA PRO A 4 23.05 12.26 29.54
C PRO A 4 23.36 13.75 29.48
N PHE A 5 23.94 14.18 28.37
CA PHE A 5 24.19 15.59 28.08
C PHE A 5 22.85 16.25 27.76
N VAL A 6 22.32 17.02 28.71
CA VAL A 6 21.09 17.81 28.54
C VAL A 6 21.52 19.26 28.33
N HIS A 7 21.29 19.80 27.14
CA HIS A 7 21.51 21.22 26.84
C HIS A 7 20.44 22.05 27.58
N VAL A 8 20.78 22.58 28.74
CA VAL A 8 19.83 23.36 29.59
C VAL A 8 19.55 24.76 29.01
N GLU A 9 20.42 25.27 28.13
CA GLU A 9 20.34 26.62 27.55
C GLU A 9 19.56 26.70 26.22
N GLU A 10 19.25 25.57 25.58
CA GLU A 10 18.57 25.57 24.28
C GLU A 10 17.06 25.71 24.47
N LYS A 11 16.54 26.88 24.08
CA LYS A 11 15.12 27.22 24.13
C LYS A 11 14.36 26.34 23.13
N ILE A 12 13.51 25.44 23.63
CA ILE A 12 12.71 24.50 22.81
C ILE A 12 11.58 25.30 22.13
N ASP A 13 11.93 26.11 21.14
CA ASP A 13 11.01 27.05 20.50
C ASP A 13 10.26 26.40 19.32
N ARG A 14 10.68 25.18 18.92
CA ARG A 14 10.18 24.49 17.75
C ARG A 14 9.42 23.22 18.13
N PHE A 15 8.12 23.36 18.32
CA PHE A 15 7.22 22.22 18.51
C PHE A 15 6.93 21.56 17.15
N VAL A 16 7.53 20.40 16.90
CA VAL A 16 6.95 19.43 15.95
C VAL A 16 5.67 18.90 16.60
N GLY A 17 4.52 19.05 15.93
CA GLY A 17 3.19 18.77 16.49
C GLY A 17 3.11 17.50 17.35
N LYS A 18 2.23 17.50 18.36
CA LYS A 18 2.10 16.37 19.29
C LYS A 18 1.72 15.10 18.52
N ARG A 19 2.32 13.96 18.88
CA ARG A 19 1.88 12.66 18.38
C ARG A 19 0.42 12.45 18.78
N THR A 20 -0.46 12.44 17.79
CA THR A 20 -1.87 12.10 17.98
C THR A 20 -1.96 10.62 18.37
N GLN A 21 -3.01 10.25 19.10
CA GLN A 21 -3.29 8.85 19.42
C GLN A 21 -3.31 8.04 18.12
N THR A 22 -2.62 6.89 18.11
CA THR A 22 -2.63 5.99 16.96
C THR A 22 -4.08 5.61 16.70
N PRO A 23 -4.62 5.89 15.49
CA PRO A 23 -5.99 5.51 15.16
C PRO A 23 -6.15 3.99 15.26
N ASP A 24 -7.38 3.52 15.50
CA ASP A 24 -7.67 2.09 15.50
C ASP A 24 -7.21 1.47 14.17
N SER A 25 -6.25 0.56 14.27
CA SER A 25 -5.66 -0.10 13.12
C SER A 25 -6.67 -0.91 12.31
N LEU A 26 -7.67 -1.49 12.97
CA LEU A 26 -8.70 -2.27 12.29
C LEU A 26 -9.62 -1.35 11.49
N GLU A 27 -10.13 -0.29 12.12
CA GLU A 27 -10.98 0.69 11.46
C GLU A 27 -10.26 1.37 10.28
N ALA A 28 -9.00 1.76 10.48
CA ALA A 28 -8.17 2.35 9.44
C ALA A 28 -7.96 1.37 8.27
N GLY A 29 -7.68 0.09 8.57
CA GLY A 29 -7.51 -0.96 7.57
C GLY A 29 -8.78 -1.18 6.74
N MET A 30 -9.94 -1.23 7.39
CA MET A 30 -11.23 -1.40 6.70
C MET A 30 -11.53 -0.22 5.77
N LYS A 31 -11.33 1.02 6.24
CA LYS A 31 -11.50 2.23 5.41
C LYS A 31 -10.56 2.25 4.20
N TRP A 32 -9.34 1.74 4.36
CA TRP A 32 -8.39 1.65 3.25
C TRP A 32 -8.83 0.64 2.20
N GLN A 33 -9.38 -0.50 2.62
CA GLN A 33 -9.95 -1.49 1.70
C GLN A 33 -11.14 -0.91 0.93
N GLU A 34 -12.05 -0.21 1.61
CA GLU A 34 -13.19 0.46 0.97
C GLU A 34 -12.73 1.50 -0.06
N THR A 35 -11.78 2.36 0.33
CA THR A 35 -11.22 3.39 -0.54
C THR A 35 -10.55 2.77 -1.77
N ALA A 36 -9.80 1.68 -1.60
CA ALA A 36 -9.18 0.95 -2.70
C ALA A 36 -10.25 0.43 -3.68
N VAL A 37 -11.34 -0.16 -3.18
CA VAL A 37 -12.46 -0.64 -4.00
C VAL A 37 -13.12 0.50 -4.78
N GLU A 38 -13.30 1.66 -4.17
CA GLU A 38 -13.86 2.86 -4.84
C GLU A 38 -12.93 3.40 -5.92
N LEU A 39 -11.62 3.43 -5.66
CA LEU A 39 -10.61 3.79 -6.63
C LEU A 39 -10.67 2.84 -7.84
N HIS A 40 -10.79 1.54 -7.59
CA HIS A 40 -10.94 0.54 -8.64
C HIS A 40 -12.15 0.77 -9.54
N LYS A 41 -13.30 1.07 -8.93
CA LYS A 41 -14.55 1.35 -9.64
C LYS A 41 -14.44 2.64 -10.46
N SER A 42 -13.94 3.73 -9.86
CA SER A 42 -13.89 5.06 -10.48
C SER A 42 -12.92 5.11 -11.66
N PHE A 43 -11.73 4.54 -11.53
CA PHE A 43 -10.72 4.53 -12.61
C PHE A 43 -10.93 3.42 -13.63
N LYS A 44 -11.99 2.60 -13.48
CA LYS A 44 -12.20 1.35 -14.24
C LYS A 44 -10.93 0.48 -14.26
N HIS A 45 -10.09 0.61 -13.23
CA HIS A 45 -8.80 -0.03 -13.18
C HIS A 45 -9.01 -1.50 -12.83
N ARG A 46 -8.60 -2.39 -13.74
CA ARG A 46 -8.61 -3.84 -13.53
C ARG A 46 -7.19 -4.27 -13.19
N TRP A 47 -7.02 -4.93 -12.04
CA TRP A 47 -5.77 -5.64 -11.74
C TRP A 47 -5.49 -6.76 -12.73
N TRP A 48 -6.55 -7.41 -13.22
CA TRP A 48 -6.44 -8.54 -14.13
C TRP A 48 -7.47 -8.46 -15.25
N PRO A 49 -7.10 -8.82 -16.48
CA PRO A 49 -8.08 -8.97 -17.56
C PRO A 49 -9.07 -10.10 -17.21
N LYS A 50 -10.36 -9.77 -17.08
CA LYS A 50 -11.39 -10.82 -16.89
C LYS A 50 -11.43 -11.72 -18.13
N GLY A 51 -11.48 -13.02 -17.88
CA GLY A 51 -11.60 -14.06 -18.88
C GLY A 51 -11.65 -15.43 -18.20
N VAL A 52 -12.18 -16.43 -18.90
CA VAL A 52 -12.04 -17.83 -18.49
C VAL A 52 -10.76 -18.35 -19.13
N TYR A 53 -9.74 -18.58 -18.30
CA TYR A 53 -8.48 -19.17 -18.76
C TYR A 53 -8.50 -20.66 -18.43
N ARG A 54 -8.25 -21.49 -19.43
CA ARG A 54 -8.14 -22.94 -19.26
C ARG A 54 -6.68 -23.29 -19.46
N PHE A 55 -6.07 -23.83 -18.41
CA PHE A 55 -4.69 -24.32 -18.42
C PHE A 55 -4.72 -25.84 -18.39
N LYS A 56 -3.79 -26.48 -19.07
CA LYS A 56 -3.62 -27.94 -19.05
C LYS A 56 -2.81 -28.39 -17.84
N THR A 57 -1.89 -27.56 -17.38
CA THR A 57 -1.01 -27.83 -16.24
C THR A 57 -0.96 -26.64 -15.27
N HIS A 58 -0.49 -26.89 -14.06
CA HIS A 58 -0.31 -25.84 -13.05
C HIS A 58 0.80 -24.85 -13.45
N GLU A 59 1.89 -25.35 -14.04
CA GLU A 59 3.01 -24.53 -14.51
C GLU A 59 2.56 -23.52 -15.59
N GLU A 60 1.68 -23.93 -16.51
CA GLU A 60 1.11 -23.04 -17.54
C GLU A 60 0.29 -21.90 -16.90
N ALA A 61 -0.41 -22.18 -15.81
CA ALA A 61 -1.17 -21.19 -15.07
C ALA A 61 -0.24 -20.18 -14.35
N ASP A 62 0.87 -20.65 -13.79
CA ASP A 62 1.83 -19.83 -13.05
C ASP A 62 2.62 -18.89 -13.99
N GLU A 63 3.08 -19.42 -15.13
CA GLU A 63 3.70 -18.61 -16.18
C GLU A 63 2.73 -17.52 -16.70
N TRP A 64 1.47 -17.89 -16.90
CA TRP A 64 0.44 -16.94 -17.29
C TRP A 64 0.22 -15.85 -16.24
N MET A 65 0.18 -16.23 -14.95
CA MET A 65 0.02 -15.28 -13.84
C MET A 65 1.18 -14.29 -13.79
N THR A 66 2.41 -14.80 -13.86
CA THR A 66 3.64 -13.99 -13.88
C THR A 66 3.64 -13.00 -15.06
N LYS A 67 3.24 -13.46 -16.25
CA LYS A 67 3.12 -12.61 -17.45
C LYS A 67 2.05 -11.53 -17.29
N MET A 68 0.92 -11.82 -16.64
CA MET A 68 -0.11 -10.82 -16.41
C MET A 68 0.31 -9.78 -15.36
N LEU A 69 1.03 -10.19 -14.31
CA LEU A 69 1.63 -9.28 -13.33
C LEU A 69 2.67 -8.35 -13.99
N ALA A 70 3.51 -8.86 -14.88
CA ALA A 70 4.49 -8.04 -15.58
C ALA A 70 3.82 -7.00 -16.51
N ARG A 71 2.66 -7.32 -17.10
CA ARG A 71 1.91 -6.41 -17.99
C ARG A 71 1.32 -5.20 -17.29
N SER A 72 0.96 -5.30 -16.01
CA SER A 72 0.40 -4.16 -15.26
C SER A 72 1.43 -3.05 -15.04
N ASN A 73 2.73 -3.36 -15.13
CA ASN A 73 3.83 -2.41 -14.97
C ASN A 73 4.22 -1.68 -16.28
N LEU A 74 3.65 -2.05 -17.43
CA LEU A 74 3.96 -1.41 -18.70
C LEU A 74 3.02 -0.22 -18.96
N PRO A 75 3.55 0.92 -19.46
CA PRO A 75 2.71 2.05 -19.84
C PRO A 75 1.77 1.63 -20.97
N LYS A 76 0.48 1.94 -20.82
CA LYS A 76 -0.51 1.70 -21.87
C LYS A 76 -0.27 2.73 -22.98
N THR A 77 0.15 2.26 -24.15
CA THR A 77 0.19 3.03 -25.42
C THR A 77 -1.18 3.45 -25.88
#